data_AF-A0A2G4T3D3-F1
#
_entry.id   AF-A0A2G4T3D3-F1
#
_cell.length_a   1.000
_cell.length_b   1.000
_cell.length_c   1.000
_cell.angle_alpha   90.00
_cell.angle_beta   90.00
_cell.angle_gamma   90.00
#
_symmetry.space_group_name_H-M   'P 1'
#
loop_
_entity.id
_entity.type
_entity.pdbx_description
1 polymer ?
#
loop_
_entity_poly.entity_id
_entity_poly.type
_entity_poly.pdbx_seq_one_letter_code
_entity_poly.pdbx_strand_id
1 'polypeptide(L)'
;MSAAANAAKKSFWSIWYKPEVAPIFVVVGGACSLAGWYLTRLARGPEVVWDRTRNPYPWQNIDQNTQVKLLTVNQKFDKVYSRDRL
;
A
#
# COMPACT_ATOMS: atom_id res chain seq x y z
N MET A 1 -27.00 -20.56 28.94
CA MET A 1 -26.36 -19.30 28.49
C MET A 1 -25.89 -19.31 27.01
N SER A 2 -26.21 -20.32 26.18
CA SER A 2 -25.67 -20.46 24.81
C SER A 2 -26.53 -19.83 23.68
N ALA A 3 -27.86 -19.75 23.84
CA ALA A 3 -28.77 -19.28 22.78
C ALA A 3 -28.61 -17.79 22.44
N ALA A 4 -28.41 -16.92 23.44
CA ALA A 4 -28.23 -15.49 23.25
C ALA A 4 -26.91 -15.16 22.51
N ALA A 5 -25.83 -15.88 22.84
CA ALA A 5 -24.54 -15.73 22.16
C ALA A 5 -24.63 -16.15 20.67
N ASN A 6 -25.36 -17.23 20.38
CA ASN A 6 -25.58 -17.67 19.00
C ASN A 6 -26.48 -16.71 18.19
N ALA A 7 -27.48 -16.08 18.82
CA ALA A 7 -28.31 -15.06 18.18
C ALA A 7 -27.53 -13.78 17.86
N ALA A 8 -26.68 -13.31 18.80
CA ALA A 8 -25.78 -12.18 18.57
C ALA A 8 -24.77 -12.46 17.45
N LYS A 9 -24.21 -13.68 17.40
CA LYS A 9 -23.34 -14.12 16.29
C LYS A 9 -24.08 -14.12 14.95
N LYS A 10 -25.32 -14.63 14.90
CA LYS A 10 -26.13 -14.64 13.67
C LYS A 10 -26.49 -13.22 13.20
N SER A 11 -26.80 -12.31 14.13
CA SER A 11 -27.09 -10.90 13.85
C SER A 11 -25.86 -10.12 13.39
N PHE A 12 -24.68 -10.44 13.91
CA PHE A 12 -23.44 -9.84 13.44
C PHE A 12 -23.20 -10.27 11.99
N TRP A 13 -23.15 -11.58 11.71
CA TRP A 13 -22.91 -12.10 10.35
C TRP A 13 -24.01 -11.75 9.34
N SER A 14 -25.26 -11.52 9.75
CA SER A 14 -26.31 -11.09 8.81
C SER A 14 -26.20 -9.63 8.38
N ILE A 15 -25.44 -8.78 9.08
CA ILE A 15 -25.19 -7.38 8.70
C ILE A 15 -24.01 -7.28 7.73
N TRP A 16 -22.93 -8.02 7.98
CA TRP A 16 -21.70 -7.97 7.17
C TRP A 16 -21.81 -8.65 5.80
N TYR A 17 -22.79 -9.53 5.61
CA TYR A 17 -22.99 -10.29 4.36
C TYR A 17 -24.24 -9.87 3.57
N LYS A 18 -24.78 -8.68 3.85
CA LYS A 18 -25.84 -8.08 3.04
C LYS A 18 -25.30 -7.68 1.66
N PRO A 19 -25.90 -8.13 0.54
CA PRO A 19 -25.44 -7.79 -0.80
C PRO A 19 -25.36 -6.28 -1.06
N GLU A 20 -26.22 -5.50 -0.41
CA GLU A 20 -26.26 -4.03 -0.55
C GLU A 20 -25.07 -3.33 0.11
N VAL A 21 -24.44 -3.98 1.11
CA VAL A 21 -23.31 -3.41 1.87
C VAL A 21 -21.96 -3.83 1.26
N ALA A 22 -21.94 -4.91 0.49
CA ALA A 22 -20.73 -5.41 -0.17
C ALA A 22 -20.00 -4.34 -1.02
N PRO A 23 -20.68 -3.50 -1.83
CA PRO A 23 -20.01 -2.44 -2.61
C PRO A 23 -19.27 -1.42 -1.73
N ILE A 24 -19.83 -1.07 -0.57
CA ILE A 24 -19.23 -0.10 0.36
C ILE A 24 -17.93 -0.66 0.92
N PHE A 25 -17.93 -1.93 1.36
CA PHE A 25 -16.72 -2.58 1.87
C PHE A 25 -15.64 -2.73 0.80
N VAL A 26 -16.02 -3.01 -0.45
CA VAL A 26 -15.05 -3.11 -1.55
C VAL A 26 -14.37 -1.77 -1.81
N VAL A 27 -15.13 -0.67 -1.86
CA VAL A 27 -14.56 0.67 -2.12
C VAL A 27 -13.69 1.14 -0.95
N VAL A 28 -14.17 1.00 0.29
CA VAL A 28 -13.41 1.41 1.48
C VAL A 28 -12.17 0.53 1.66
N GLY A 29 -12.32 -0.79 1.54
CA GLY A 29 -11.21 -1.73 1.60
C GLY A 29 -10.18 -1.43 0.52
N GLY A 30 -10.62 -1.24 -0.72
CA GLY A 30 -9.77 -0.83 -1.84
C GLY A 30 -9.03 0.47 -1.57
N ALA A 31 -9.71 1.50 -1.06
CA ALA A 31 -9.12 2.79 -0.72
C ALA A 31 -8.03 2.66 0.36
N CYS A 32 -8.31 1.95 1.46
CA CYS A 32 -7.33 1.73 2.53
C CYS A 32 -6.12 0.92 2.06
N SER A 33 -6.34 -0.12 1.26
CA SER A 33 -5.26 -0.94 0.69
C SER A 33 -4.37 -0.13 -0.27
N LEU A 34 -4.97 0.65 -1.17
CA LEU A 34 -4.23 1.49 -2.12
C LEU A 34 -3.46 2.61 -1.40
N ALA A 35 -4.07 3.23 -0.38
CA ALA A 35 -3.40 4.24 0.44
C ALA A 35 -2.20 3.63 1.19
N GLY A 36 -2.38 2.47 1.80
CA GLY A 36 -1.30 1.72 2.46
C GLY A 36 -0.17 1.39 1.48
N TRP A 37 -0.51 0.85 0.31
CA TRP A 37 0.47 0.57 -0.74
C TRP A 37 1.23 1.83 -1.16
N TYR A 38 0.53 2.94 -1.40
CA TYR A 38 1.16 4.19 -1.84
C TYR A 38 2.08 4.79 -0.78
N LEU A 39 1.69 4.74 0.50
CA LEU A 39 2.55 5.12 1.62
C LEU A 39 3.81 4.26 1.68
N THR A 40 3.70 2.94 1.47
CA THR A 40 4.92 2.10 1.40
C THR A 40 5.82 2.53 0.25
N ARG A 41 5.27 2.82 -0.93
CA ARG A 41 6.05 3.31 -2.09
C ARG A 41 6.76 4.64 -1.80
N LEU A 42 6.08 5.59 -1.15
CA LEU A 42 6.64 6.89 -0.77
C LEU A 42 7.72 6.75 0.30
N ALA A 43 7.46 5.94 1.33
CA ALA A 43 8.48 5.58 2.30
C ALA A 43 9.71 5.00 1.57
N ARG A 44 9.50 4.32 0.42
CA ARG A 44 10.47 3.74 -0.53
C ARG A 44 11.13 4.65 -1.57
N GLY A 45 10.92 5.96 -1.49
CA GLY A 45 11.64 6.90 -2.33
C GLY A 45 13.12 7.10 -1.96
N PRO A 46 13.99 7.47 -2.91
CA PRO A 46 15.37 7.85 -2.65
C PRO A 46 15.53 9.15 -1.86
N GLU A 47 14.47 9.94 -1.71
CA GLU A 47 14.42 11.15 -0.89
C GLU A 47 14.29 10.85 0.62
N VAL A 48 13.93 9.61 0.98
CA VAL A 48 13.68 9.21 2.37
C VAL A 48 14.86 8.38 2.90
N VAL A 49 15.46 8.85 3.99
CA VAL A 49 16.58 8.18 4.68
C VAL A 49 16.06 7.46 5.93
N TRP A 50 15.99 6.13 5.91
CA TRP A 50 15.69 5.32 7.10
C TRP A 50 16.97 4.88 7.81
N ASP A 51 17.94 4.32 7.08
CA ASP A 51 19.24 3.92 7.63
C ASP A 51 20.29 5.02 7.47
N ARG A 52 20.52 5.79 8.55
CA ARG A 52 21.53 6.87 8.57
C ARG A 52 22.96 6.38 8.74
N THR A 53 23.18 5.10 9.02
CA THR A 53 24.51 4.57 9.33
C THR A 53 25.12 3.86 8.13
N ARG A 54 24.36 3.00 7.46
CA ARG A 54 24.86 2.19 6.33
C ARG A 54 24.49 2.74 4.96
N ASN A 55 23.44 3.57 4.87
CA ASN A 55 23.03 4.19 3.61
C ASN A 55 22.49 5.62 3.83
N PRO A 56 23.34 6.55 4.32
CA PRO A 56 22.91 7.91 4.62
C PRO A 56 22.45 8.69 3.40
N TYR A 57 22.88 8.29 2.20
CA TYR A 57 22.66 9.00 0.94
C TYR A 57 22.02 8.09 -0.12
N PRO A 58 20.78 7.64 0.07
CA PRO A 58 20.12 6.69 -0.83
C PRO A 58 20.05 7.15 -2.29
N TRP A 59 20.00 8.47 -2.53
CA TRP A 59 20.03 9.07 -3.86
C TRP A 59 21.33 8.82 -4.65
N GLN A 60 22.43 8.46 -3.99
CA GLN A 60 23.69 8.13 -4.68
C GLN A 60 23.64 6.77 -5.40
N ASN A 61 22.69 5.90 -5.04
CA ASN A 61 22.55 4.57 -5.64
C ASN A 61 21.63 4.55 -6.88
N ILE A 62 21.29 5.73 -7.42
CA ILE A 62 20.44 5.84 -8.61
C ILE A 62 21.35 5.96 -9.82
N ASP A 63 21.33 4.94 -10.68
CA ASP A 63 22.05 4.98 -11.94
C ASP A 63 21.38 5.91 -12.96
N GLN A 64 22.16 6.35 -13.94
CA GLN A 64 21.64 7.08 -15.08
C GLN A 64 20.58 6.26 -15.84
N ASN A 65 19.59 6.95 -16.40
CA ASN A 65 18.47 6.35 -17.13
C ASN A 65 17.55 5.45 -16.30
N THR A 66 17.45 5.72 -14.99
CA THR A 66 16.51 5.05 -14.08
C THR A 66 15.24 5.86 -13.89
N GLN A 67 14.07 5.23 -14.06
CA GLN A 67 12.79 5.83 -13.75
C GLN A 67 12.55 5.85 -12.24
N VAL A 68 12.59 7.05 -11.65
CA VAL A 68 12.26 7.25 -10.21
C VAL A 68 10.78 7.60 -10.02
N LYS A 69 10.16 8.27 -10.98
CA LYS A 69 8.76 8.72 -10.88
C LYS A 69 7.79 7.54 -11.02
N LEU A 70 6.65 7.64 -10.33
CA LEU A 70 5.60 6.63 -10.42
C LEU A 70 5.07 6.48 -11.86
N LEU A 71 4.88 7.60 -12.55
CA LEU A 71 4.36 7.63 -13.91
C LEU A 71 5.25 8.48 -14.81
N THR A 72 5.46 7.97 -16.01
CA THR A 72 6.18 8.61 -17.11
C THR A 72 5.33 8.43 -18.36
N VAL A 73 5.09 9.50 -19.10
CA VAL A 73 4.19 9.46 -20.27
C VAL A 73 4.97 9.22 -21.54
N ASN A 74 6.01 10.05 -21.79
CA ASN A 74 6.79 10.01 -23.03
C ASN A 74 8.26 9.60 -22.83
N GLN A 75 8.71 9.51 -21.57
CA GLN A 75 10.12 9.23 -21.24
C GLN A 75 10.34 7.73 -21.21
N LYS A 76 11.40 7.27 -21.88
CA LYS A 76 11.82 5.85 -21.88
C LYS A 76 13.06 5.72 -21.01
N PHE A 77 12.98 4.80 -20.06
CA PHE A 77 14.06 4.49 -19.13
C PHE A 77 14.42 3.01 -19.26
N ASP A 78 15.68 2.67 -19.04
CA ASP A 78 16.14 1.28 -19.15
C ASP A 78 15.68 0.43 -17.96
N LYS A 79 15.42 1.08 -16.82
CA LYS A 79 14.97 0.41 -15.59
C LYS A 79 14.10 1.30 -14.71
N VAL A 80 13.33 0.65 -13.84
CA VAL A 80 12.53 1.30 -12.79
C VAL A 80 13.29 1.23 -11.48
N TYR A 81 13.28 2.33 -10.73
CA TYR A 81 13.92 2.39 -9.42
C TYR A 81 13.27 1.40 -8.45
N SER A 82 14.10 0.53 -7.86
CA SER A 82 13.73 -0.35 -6.76
C SER A 82 14.72 -0.16 -5.61
N ARG A 83 14.23 -0.22 -4.37
CA ARG A 83 15.09 -0.26 -3.18
C ARG A 83 14.95 -1.60 -2.49
N ASP A 84 16.08 -2.27 -2.29
CA ASP A 84 16.11 -3.56 -1.61
C ASP A 84 16.32 -3.42 -0.10
N ARG A 85 16.89 -2.29 0.32
CA ARG A 85 17.24 -2.00 1.71
C ARG A 85 16.57 -0.70 2.16
N LEU A 86 16.04 -0.73 3.37
CA LEU A 86 15.48 0.43 4.08
C LEU A 86 16.60 1.20 4.74
#